data_AF-A0A0G0JD72-F1
#
_entry.id   AF-A0A0G0JD72-F1
#
_cell.length_a   1.000
_cell.length_b   1.000
_cell.length_c   1.000
_cell.angle_alpha   90.00
_cell.angle_beta   90.00
_cell.angle_gamma   90.00
#
_symmetry.space_group_name_H-M   'P 1'
#
loop_
_entity.id
_entity.type
_entity.pdbx_description
1 polymer ?
#
loop_
_entity_poly.entity_id
_entity_poly.type
_entity_poly.pdbx_seq_one_letter_code
_entity_poly.pdbx_strand_id
1 'polypeptide(L)'
;MTYCPDSIGIDYHQYILEPMPEQNISISNLPDLLTVREAAQVLRVSPLTLKRWGKRGKLPAIRINSRGDRRYRKEAILYLLGIQIKED
;
A
#
# COMPACT_ATOMS: atom_id res chain seq x y z
N MET A 1 -3.10 37.16 10.98
CA MET A 1 -2.17 36.60 9.97
C MET A 1 -3.00 35.78 9.01
N THR A 2 -3.45 36.48 7.98
CA THR A 2 -4.51 36.07 7.07
C THR A 2 -3.97 35.00 6.13
N TYR A 3 -4.66 33.86 6.10
CA TYR A 3 -4.39 32.74 5.21
C TYR A 3 -4.45 33.28 3.76
N CYS A 4 -3.35 33.23 3.01
CA CYS A 4 -3.38 33.44 1.56
C CYS A 4 -3.63 32.07 0.92
N PRO A 5 -4.87 31.75 0.49
CA PRO A 5 -5.06 30.58 -0.35
C PRO A 5 -4.43 30.87 -1.71
N ASP A 6 -3.59 29.96 -2.18
CA ASP A 6 -3.01 30.03 -3.53
C ASP A 6 -4.14 30.18 -4.58
N SER A 7 -3.88 30.96 -5.64
CA SER A 7 -4.84 31.46 -6.64
C SER A 7 -5.54 30.41 -7.52
N ILE A 8 -5.57 29.15 -7.10
CA ILE A 8 -6.38 28.11 -7.72
C ILE A 8 -7.66 28.09 -6.89
N GLY A 9 -8.77 28.59 -7.45
CA GLY A 9 -10.09 28.64 -6.81
C GLY A 9 -10.71 27.27 -6.55
N ILE A 10 -9.98 26.39 -5.87
CA ILE A 10 -10.45 25.12 -5.34
C ILE A 10 -10.83 25.36 -3.89
N ASP A 11 -12.14 25.32 -3.63
CA ASP A 11 -12.69 25.36 -2.30
C ASP A 11 -12.29 24.08 -1.53
N TYR A 12 -11.36 24.21 -0.59
CA TYR A 12 -10.88 23.11 0.24
C TYR A 12 -11.92 22.66 1.29
N HIS A 13 -13.00 23.40 1.53
CA HIS A 13 -14.05 23.01 2.50
C HIS A 13 -14.77 21.72 2.09
N GLN A 14 -14.81 21.40 0.79
CA GLN A 14 -15.49 20.22 0.26
C GLN A 14 -14.70 18.91 0.47
N TYR A 15 -13.39 18.99 0.74
CA TYR A 15 -12.52 17.81 0.89
C TYR A 15 -12.36 17.31 2.34
N ILE A 16 -13.03 17.95 3.31
CA ILE A 16 -12.97 17.56 4.73
C ILE A 16 -14.05 16.51 5.09
N LEU A 17 -15.09 16.37 4.27
CA LEU A 17 -16.28 15.55 4.59
C LEU A 17 -16.30 14.17 3.94
N GLU A 18 -15.38 13.87 3.02
CA GLU A 18 -15.32 12.55 2.39
C GLU A 18 -14.20 11.71 3.02
N PRO A 19 -14.53 10.65 3.77
CA PRO A 19 -13.52 9.72 4.23
C PRO A 19 -12.85 9.10 2.99
N MET A 20 -11.52 9.07 3.00
CA MET A 20 -10.74 8.40 1.95
C MET A 20 -11.30 6.99 1.72
N PRO A 21 -11.48 6.56 0.46
CA PRO A 21 -12.13 5.29 0.15
C PRO A 21 -11.42 4.16 0.89
N GLU A 22 -12.15 3.52 1.81
CA GLU A 22 -11.63 2.47 2.66
C GLU A 22 -11.44 1.22 1.80
N GLN A 23 -10.18 0.96 1.41
CA GLN A 23 -9.81 -0.25 0.68
C GLN A 23 -9.87 -1.43 1.66
N ASN A 24 -11.04 -2.04 1.80
CA ASN A 24 -11.25 -3.20 2.67
C ASN A 24 -10.73 -4.46 1.97
N ILE A 25 -9.45 -4.77 2.18
CA ILE A 25 -8.80 -5.94 1.58
C ILE A 25 -8.99 -7.13 2.54
N SER A 26 -9.74 -8.14 2.11
CA SER A 26 -9.89 -9.39 2.86
C SER A 26 -8.77 -10.38 2.51
N ILE A 27 -8.26 -11.12 3.52
CA ILE A 27 -7.22 -12.14 3.30
C ILE A 27 -7.66 -13.23 2.32
N SER A 28 -8.96 -13.56 2.31
CA SER A 28 -9.53 -14.63 1.48
C SER A 28 -9.58 -14.30 -0.01
N ASN A 29 -9.51 -13.02 -0.39
CA ASN A 29 -9.57 -12.59 -1.78
C ASN A 29 -8.43 -11.60 -2.10
N LEU A 30 -7.20 -12.00 -1.75
CA LEU A 30 -6.01 -11.22 -2.08
C LEU A 30 -5.62 -11.42 -3.55
N PRO A 31 -5.35 -10.33 -4.30
CA PRO A 31 -4.80 -10.44 -5.64
C PRO A 31 -3.38 -11.03 -5.60
N ASP A 32 -2.91 -11.61 -6.69
CA ASP A 32 -1.57 -12.24 -6.76
C ASP A 32 -0.43 -11.24 -6.53
N LEU A 33 -0.60 -9.99 -7.00
CA LEU A 33 0.39 -8.92 -6.88
C LEU A 33 -0.21 -7.67 -6.23
N LEU A 34 0.31 -7.34 -5.05
CA LEU A 34 -0.11 -6.19 -4.27
C LEU A 34 0.80 -4.98 -4.48
N THR A 35 0.21 -3.79 -4.54
CA THR A 35 0.92 -2.51 -4.39
C THR A 35 1.55 -2.40 -3.00
N VAL A 36 2.44 -1.41 -2.85
CA VAL A 36 2.98 -1.02 -1.53
C VAL A 36 1.88 -0.66 -0.54
N ARG A 37 0.79 0.01 -0.97
CA ARG A 37 -0.28 0.45 -0.06
C ARG A 37 -1.13 -0.73 0.41
N GLU A 38 -1.54 -1.60 -0.51
CA GLU A 38 -2.33 -2.79 -0.19
C GLU A 38 -1.54 -3.73 0.74
N ALA A 39 -0.28 -4.02 0.40
CA ALA A 39 0.58 -4.86 1.25
C ALA A 39 0.79 -4.26 2.65
N ALA A 40 0.92 -2.94 2.73
CA ALA A 40 1.05 -2.23 4.00
C ALA A 40 -0.23 -2.32 4.86
N GLN A 41 -1.40 -2.23 4.24
CA GLN A 41 -2.69 -2.40 4.92
C GLN A 41 -2.85 -3.83 5.45
N VAL A 42 -2.55 -4.85 4.64
CA VAL A 42 -2.63 -6.26 5.04
C VAL A 42 -1.71 -6.57 6.23
N LEU A 43 -0.46 -6.08 6.18
CA LEU A 43 0.52 -6.29 7.25
C LEU A 43 0.38 -5.30 8.42
N ARG A 44 -0.57 -4.37 8.37
CA ARG A 44 -0.77 -3.28 9.36
C ARG A 44 0.51 -2.49 9.68
N VAL A 45 1.28 -2.17 8.64
CA VAL A 45 2.50 -1.36 8.75
C VAL A 45 2.41 -0.13 7.86
N SER A 46 3.28 0.87 8.06
CA SER A 46 3.34 2.01 7.15
C SER A 46 3.93 1.61 5.77
N PRO A 47 3.51 2.24 4.66
CA PRO A 47 4.14 2.06 3.35
C PRO A 47 5.65 2.35 3.35
N LEU A 48 6.11 3.26 4.22
CA LEU A 48 7.53 3.56 4.40
C LEU A 48 8.30 2.39 5.00
N THR A 49 7.71 1.73 6.01
CA THR A 49 8.25 0.50 6.61
C THR A 49 8.44 -0.57 5.55
N LEU A 50 7.43 -0.78 4.70
CA LEU A 50 7.49 -1.76 3.61
C LEU A 50 8.61 -1.44 2.61
N LYS A 51 8.75 -0.16 2.21
CA LYS A 51 9.87 0.30 1.35
C LYS A 51 11.23 0.04 1.99
N ARG A 52 11.36 0.24 3.31
CA ARG A 52 12.59 -0.05 4.08
C ARG A 52 12.89 -1.54 4.12
N TRP A 53 11.88 -2.40 4.30
CA TRP A 53 12.04 -3.86 4.25
C TRP A 53 12.53 -4.34 2.89
N GLY A 54 12.01 -3.78 1.80
CA GLY A 54 12.50 -4.07 0.46
C GLY A 54 13.97 -3.68 0.26
N LYS A 55 14.43 -2.55 0.83
CA LYS A 55 15.86 -2.18 0.80
C LYS A 55 16.73 -3.12 1.64
N ARG A 56 16.19 -3.69 2.72
CA ARG A 56 16.89 -4.61 3.62
C ARG A 56 16.81 -6.08 3.19
N GLY A 57 16.10 -6.39 2.10
CA GLY A 57 15.91 -7.77 1.63
C GLY A 57 14.89 -8.60 2.41
N LYS A 58 14.26 -8.06 3.48
CA LYS A 58 13.27 -8.80 4.29
C LYS A 58 12.01 -9.14 3.50
N LEU A 59 11.58 -8.24 2.63
CA LEU A 59 10.44 -8.44 1.75
C LEU A 59 10.78 -7.87 0.37
N PRO A 60 11.41 -8.67 -0.52
CA PRO A 60 11.85 -8.19 -1.82
C PRO A 60 10.65 -7.82 -2.70
N ALA A 61 10.73 -6.65 -3.32
CA ALA A 61 9.70 -6.16 -4.23
C ALA A 61 10.07 -6.45 -5.68
N ILE A 62 9.07 -6.88 -6.47
CA ILE A 62 9.20 -7.00 -7.92
C ILE A 62 9.05 -5.61 -8.53
N ARG A 63 9.98 -5.23 -9.40
CA ARG A 63 9.85 -4.04 -10.24
C ARG A 63 9.25 -4.45 -11.56
N ILE A 64 8.06 -3.94 -11.85
CA ILE A 64 7.25 -4.34 -13.02
C ILE A 64 7.43 -3.41 -14.23
N ASN A 65 7.92 -2.18 -14.04
CA ASN A 65 8.10 -1.22 -15.13
C ASN A 65 9.38 -0.40 -14.98
N SER A 66 9.70 0.36 -16.04
CA SER A 66 10.86 1.26 -16.09
C SER A 66 10.81 2.38 -15.04
N ARG A 67 9.61 2.80 -14.63
CA ARG A 67 9.40 3.78 -13.54
C ARG A 67 9.85 3.24 -12.18
N GLY A 68 9.95 1.92 -12.02
CA GLY A 68 10.35 1.29 -10.77
C GLY A 68 9.20 1.06 -9.79
N ASP A 69 7.97 0.93 -10.30
CA ASP A 69 6.81 0.56 -9.50
C ASP A 69 7.03 -0.80 -8.84
N ARG A 70 6.65 -0.87 -7.56
CA ARG A 70 6.92 -2.02 -6.69
C ARG A 70 5.65 -2.83 -6.47
N ARG A 71 5.74 -4.13 -6.70
CA ARG A 71 4.70 -5.11 -6.37
C ARG A 71 5.24 -6.20 -5.45
N TYR A 72 4.35 -6.77 -4.65
CA TYR A 72 4.63 -7.84 -3.72
C TYR A 72 3.73 -9.03 -4.02
N ARG A 73 4.31 -10.23 -4.07
CA ARG A 73 3.52 -11.45 -4.23
C ARG A 73 2.68 -11.71 -2.97
N LYS A 74 1.45 -12.18 -3.17
CA LYS A 74 0.57 -12.58 -2.05
C LYS A 74 1.23 -13.61 -1.14
N GLU A 75 1.96 -14.57 -1.72
CA GLU A 75 2.64 -15.63 -0.96
C GLU A 75 3.62 -15.07 0.07
N ALA A 76 4.42 -14.08 -0.33
CA ALA A 76 5.42 -13.49 0.56
C ALA A 76 4.77 -12.71 1.72
N ILE A 77 3.62 -12.10 1.47
CA ILE A 77 2.84 -11.39 2.49
C ILE A 77 2.19 -12.41 3.45
N LEU A 78 1.58 -13.46 2.91
CA LEU A 78 0.96 -14.54 3.69
C LEU A 78 1.98 -15.29 4.53
N TYR A 79 3.18 -15.53 4.00
CA TYR A 79 4.30 -16.10 4.73
C TYR A 79 4.70 -15.25 5.95
N LEU A 80 4.74 -13.92 5.80
CA LEU A 80 5.03 -13.01 6.91
C LEU A 80 3.92 -12.99 7.98
N LEU A 81 2.69 -13.35 7.62
CA LEU A 81 1.59 -13.56 8.55
C LEU A 81 1.62 -14.95 9.20
N GLY A 82 2.56 -15.82 8.82
CA GLY A 82 2.64 -17.20 9.29
C GLY A 82 1.64 -18.15 8.63
N ILE A 83 0.98 -17.72 7.55
CA ILE A 83 0.05 -18.55 6.78
C ILE A 83 0.88 -19.31 5.74
N GLN A 84 1.02 -20.63 5.92
CA GLN A 84 1.68 -21.48 4.94
C GLN A 84 0.67 -21.88 3.87
N ILE A 85 0.91 -21.45 2.63
CA ILE A 85 0.18 -21.94 1.47
C ILE A 85 0.80 -23.29 1.14
N LYS A 86 0.07 -24.38 1.40
CA LYS A 86 0.41 -25.67 0.81
C LYS A 86 -0.09 -25.63 -0.62
N GLU A 87 0.83 -25.72 -1.57
CA GLU A 87 0.50 -26.06 -2.95
C GLU A 87 0.27 -27.58 -2.97
N ASP A 88 -0.96 -27.99 -3.30
CA ASP A 88 -1.30 -29.39 -3.60
C ASP A 88 -0.89 -29.75 -5.04
#